data_AF-A0AAN5JRN6-F1
#
_entry.id   AF-A0AAN5JRN6-F1
#
_cell.length_a   1.000
_cell.length_b   1.000
_cell.length_c   1.000
_cell.angle_alpha   90.00
_cell.angle_beta   90.00
_cell.angle_gamma   90.00
#
_symmetry.space_group_name_H-M   'P 1'
#
loop_
_entity.id
_entity.type
_entity.pdbx_description
1 polymer ?
#
loop_
_entity_poly.entity_id
_entity_poly.type
_entity_poly.pdbx_seq_one_letter_code
_entity_poly.pdbx_strand_id
1 'polypeptide(L)'
;MWHLVKKLPWRGILLAILINAFLVGLYAMGYRSGHDSAKRDGDTALSQLQSAFDAYKTEQATLENAALRAWARRYQEQVAAGQRAEAGYLEQIAQLESRNKQLQGQINDVTQRWIDEKGKSHPIECVFTRGFVRQYNAALGYDNASVDTGHSDSVAAAGTRSGTATGQPETTDTRLRDSGVSQRDVLANIIDNAGQCRRWRNQINALLDEREGLQK
;
A
#
# COMPACT_ATOMS: atom_id res chain seq x y z
N MET A 1 -66.45 37.68 81.82
CA MET A 1 -65.92 36.84 80.73
C MET A 1 -65.87 35.34 81.06
N TRP A 2 -65.57 34.92 82.30
CA TRP A 2 -65.41 33.50 82.67
C TRP A 2 -66.69 32.63 82.56
N HIS A 3 -67.88 33.18 82.80
CA HIS A 3 -69.13 32.40 82.76
C HIS A 3 -69.58 31.97 81.35
N LEU A 4 -69.09 32.61 80.28
CA LEU A 4 -69.40 32.25 78.89
C LEU A 4 -68.58 31.04 78.41
N VAL A 5 -67.35 30.88 78.90
CA VAL A 5 -66.45 29.76 78.55
C VAL A 5 -66.97 28.42 79.10
N LYS A 6 -67.71 28.43 80.22
CA LYS A 6 -68.32 27.22 80.80
C LYS A 6 -69.56 26.71 80.05
N LYS A 7 -70.15 27.51 79.15
CA LYS A 7 -71.31 27.11 78.31
C LYS A 7 -70.92 26.56 76.94
N LEU A 8 -69.62 26.52 76.61
CA LEU A 8 -69.14 25.92 75.36
C LEU A 8 -69.35 24.39 75.40
N PRO A 9 -69.77 23.76 74.28
CA PRO A 9 -69.91 22.31 74.18
C PRO A 9 -68.52 21.67 74.04
N TRP A 10 -67.69 21.76 75.08
CA TRP A 10 -66.31 21.29 75.13
C TRP A 10 -66.14 19.84 74.65
N ARG A 11 -67.12 18.99 74.96
CA ARG A 11 -67.14 17.59 74.49
C ARG A 11 -67.23 17.49 72.97
N GLY A 12 -68.05 18.32 72.32
CA GLY A 12 -68.18 18.35 70.86
C GLY A 12 -66.94 18.91 70.16
N ILE A 13 -66.31 19.93 70.75
CA ILE A 13 -65.06 20.51 70.23
C ILE A 13 -63.91 19.49 70.33
N LEU A 14 -63.77 18.80 71.47
CA LEU A 14 -62.76 17.75 71.64
C LEU A 14 -62.97 16.59 70.67
N LEU A 15 -64.23 16.19 70.45
CA LEU A 15 -64.57 15.13 69.49
C LEU A 15 -64.20 15.55 68.06
N ALA A 16 -64.49 16.79 67.67
CA ALA A 16 -64.13 17.32 66.36
C ALA A 16 -62.61 17.39 66.15
N ILE A 17 -61.85 17.78 67.17
CA ILE A 17 -60.38 17.79 67.14
C ILE A 17 -59.83 16.37 66.98
N LEU A 18 -60.36 15.41 67.73
CA LEU A 18 -59.95 13.99 67.63
C LEU A 18 -60.24 13.41 66.24
N ILE A 19 -61.42 13.70 65.68
CA ILE A 19 -61.78 13.27 64.32
C ILE A 19 -60.83 13.91 63.31
N ASN A 20 -60.55 15.22 63.42
CA ASN A 20 -59.67 15.90 62.48
C ASN A 20 -58.23 15.37 62.55
N ALA A 21 -57.70 15.14 63.76
CA ALA A 21 -56.39 14.54 63.97
C ALA A 21 -56.31 13.12 63.38
N PHE A 22 -57.39 12.33 63.50
CA PHE A 22 -57.48 11.01 62.91
C PHE A 22 -57.46 11.06 61.37
N LEU A 23 -58.21 11.99 60.75
CA LEU A 23 -58.19 12.18 59.30
C LEU A 23 -56.80 12.62 58.79
N VAL A 24 -56.13 13.53 59.50
CA VAL A 24 -54.76 13.97 59.17
C VAL A 24 -53.77 12.81 59.27
N GLY A 25 -53.91 11.96 60.31
CA GLY A 25 -53.09 10.76 60.47
C GLY A 25 -53.26 9.76 59.32
N LEU A 26 -54.51 9.50 58.91
CA LEU A 26 -54.81 8.63 57.76
C LEU A 26 -54.27 9.20 56.45
N TYR A 27 -54.43 10.50 56.21
CA TYR A 27 -53.90 11.17 55.02
C TYR A 27 -52.38 11.12 54.98
N ALA A 28 -51.70 11.42 56.09
CA ALA A 28 -50.24 11.38 56.16
C ALA A 28 -49.69 9.96 55.95
N MET A 29 -50.37 8.95 56.50
CA MET A 29 -49.96 7.55 56.34
C MET A 29 -50.17 7.05 54.91
N GLY A 30 -51.32 7.39 54.29
CA GLY A 30 -51.61 7.07 52.90
C GLY A 30 -50.68 7.79 51.92
N TYR A 31 -50.42 9.08 52.13
CA TYR A 31 -49.50 9.87 51.31
C TYR A 31 -48.08 9.33 51.39
N ARG A 32 -47.58 9.02 52.60
CA ARG A 32 -46.23 8.50 52.79
C ARG A 32 -46.08 7.10 52.19
N SER A 33 -47.04 6.20 52.44
CA SER A 33 -47.01 4.85 51.87
C SER A 33 -47.11 4.85 50.34
N GLY A 34 -47.97 5.70 49.78
CA GLY A 34 -48.12 5.86 48.32
C GLY A 34 -46.86 6.46 47.69
N HIS A 35 -46.31 7.52 48.28
CA HIS A 35 -45.08 8.16 47.80
C HIS A 35 -43.87 7.21 47.88
N ASP A 36 -43.70 6.49 48.98
CA ASP A 36 -42.60 5.55 49.15
C ASP A 36 -42.71 4.33 48.22
N SER A 37 -43.94 3.90 47.89
CA SER A 37 -44.15 2.83 46.91
C SER A 37 -43.90 3.32 45.48
N ALA A 38 -44.45 4.47 45.10
CA ALA A 38 -44.21 5.07 43.79
C ALA A 38 -42.72 5.38 43.56
N LYS A 39 -42.00 5.81 44.61
CA LYS A 39 -40.56 6.03 44.54
C LYS A 39 -39.79 4.74 44.31
N ARG A 40 -40.09 3.67 45.06
CA ARG A 40 -39.45 2.36 44.87
C ARG A 40 -39.71 1.76 43.49
N ASP A 41 -40.94 1.88 42.99
CA ASP A 41 -41.29 1.40 41.65
C ASP A 41 -40.57 2.21 40.57
N GLY A 42 -40.46 3.52 40.75
CA GLY A 42 -39.70 4.41 39.89
C GLY A 42 -38.19 4.10 39.88
N ASP A 43 -37.58 3.93 41.05
CA ASP A 43 -36.16 3.57 41.19
C ASP A 43 -35.88 2.19 40.57
N THR A 44 -36.81 1.24 40.73
CA THR A 44 -36.72 -0.09 40.11
C THR A 44 -36.81 -0.01 38.59
N ALA A 45 -37.79 0.72 38.04
CA ALA A 45 -37.92 0.91 36.60
C ALA A 45 -36.71 1.63 35.99
N LEU A 46 -36.17 2.64 36.70
CA LEU A 46 -34.99 3.38 36.25
C LEU A 46 -33.75 2.49 36.25
N SER A 47 -33.52 1.71 37.31
CA SER A 47 -32.39 0.79 37.37
C SER A 47 -32.45 -0.31 36.31
N GLN A 48 -33.64 -0.84 36.02
CA GLN A 48 -33.85 -1.80 34.94
C GLN A 48 -33.53 -1.17 33.57
N LEU A 49 -34.05 0.04 33.31
CA LEU A 49 -33.79 0.74 32.05
C LEU A 49 -32.30 1.05 31.88
N GLN A 50 -31.63 1.50 32.95
CA GLN A 50 -30.20 1.77 32.93
C GLN A 50 -29.39 0.50 32.66
N SER A 51 -29.73 -0.61 33.33
CA SER A 51 -29.05 -1.89 33.09
C SER A 51 -29.22 -2.40 31.65
N ALA A 52 -30.41 -2.23 31.06
CA ALA A 52 -30.66 -2.61 29.67
C ALA A 52 -29.90 -1.71 28.68
N PHE A 53 -29.81 -0.42 28.96
CA PHE A 53 -29.04 0.53 28.16
C PHE A 53 -27.53 0.24 28.23
N ASP A 54 -27.01 -0.03 29.41
CA ASP A 54 -25.60 -0.38 29.61
C ASP A 54 -25.25 -1.70 28.93
N ALA A 55 -26.14 -2.70 29.01
CA ALA A 55 -26.00 -3.96 28.28
C ALA A 55 -25.99 -3.73 26.76
N TYR A 56 -26.91 -2.92 26.24
CA TYR A 56 -26.94 -2.59 24.81
C TYR A 56 -25.68 -1.84 24.35
N LYS A 57 -25.22 -0.86 25.14
CA LYS A 57 -24.01 -0.10 24.83
C LYS A 57 -22.76 -0.96 24.84
N THR A 58 -22.65 -1.87 25.79
CA THR A 58 -21.52 -2.81 25.86
C THR A 58 -21.55 -3.78 24.69
N GLU A 59 -22.70 -4.36 24.36
CA GLU A 59 -22.86 -5.24 23.20
C GLU A 59 -22.49 -4.51 21.90
N GLN A 60 -23.01 -3.31 21.69
CA GLN A 60 -22.66 -2.47 20.54
C GLN A 60 -21.15 -2.21 20.45
N ALA A 61 -20.52 -1.82 21.56
CA ALA A 61 -19.08 -1.58 21.61
C ALA A 61 -18.26 -2.85 21.32
N THR A 62 -18.74 -4.03 21.72
CA THR A 62 -18.08 -5.30 21.41
C THR A 62 -18.15 -5.64 19.93
N LEU A 63 -19.28 -5.41 19.28
CA LEU A 63 -19.47 -5.64 17.84
C LEU A 63 -18.60 -4.69 17.02
N GLU A 64 -18.59 -3.41 17.36
CA GLU A 64 -17.76 -2.39 16.72
C GLU A 64 -16.27 -2.73 16.88
N ASN A 65 -15.83 -3.14 18.09
CA ASN A 65 -14.46 -3.60 18.32
C ASN A 65 -14.11 -4.86 17.51
N ALA A 66 -15.02 -5.81 17.40
CA ALA A 66 -14.81 -7.02 16.61
C ALA A 66 -14.64 -6.69 15.11
N ALA A 67 -15.47 -5.77 14.60
CA ALA A 67 -15.37 -5.29 13.22
C ALA A 67 -14.04 -4.54 12.97
N LEU A 68 -13.65 -3.64 13.87
CA LEU A 68 -12.37 -2.93 13.81
C LEU A 68 -11.18 -3.89 13.81
N ARG A 69 -11.20 -4.92 14.68
CA ARG A 69 -10.16 -5.96 14.72
C ARG A 69 -10.12 -6.79 13.44
N ALA A 70 -11.26 -7.13 12.87
CA ALA A 70 -11.33 -7.86 11.61
C ALA A 70 -10.76 -7.03 10.45
N TRP A 71 -11.09 -5.73 10.39
CA TRP A 71 -10.54 -4.81 9.40
C TRP A 71 -9.04 -4.65 9.56
N ALA A 72 -8.55 -4.46 10.80
CA ALA A 72 -7.13 -4.35 11.10
C ALA A 72 -6.34 -5.61 10.68
N ARG A 73 -6.89 -6.81 10.90
CA ARG A 73 -6.26 -8.07 10.43
C ARG A 73 -6.16 -8.12 8.91
N ARG A 74 -7.25 -7.81 8.20
CA ARG A 74 -7.25 -7.78 6.73
C ARG A 74 -6.24 -6.77 6.18
N TYR A 75 -6.17 -5.59 6.80
CA TYR A 75 -5.19 -4.59 6.43
C TYR A 75 -3.75 -5.09 6.66
N GLN A 76 -3.46 -5.71 7.80
CA GLN A 76 -2.15 -6.30 8.08
C GLN A 76 -1.78 -7.42 7.11
N GLU A 77 -2.73 -8.28 6.75
CA GLU A 77 -2.53 -9.34 5.75
C GLU A 77 -2.20 -8.75 4.36
N GLN A 78 -2.91 -7.71 3.95
CA GLN A 78 -2.65 -6.99 2.69
C GLN A 78 -1.26 -6.34 2.70
N VAL A 79 -0.90 -5.64 3.78
CA VAL A 79 0.42 -5.02 3.92
C VAL A 79 1.53 -6.07 3.90
N ALA A 80 1.35 -7.18 4.63
CA ALA A 80 2.34 -8.27 4.64
C ALA A 80 2.47 -8.95 3.28
N ALA A 81 1.37 -9.12 2.53
CA ALA A 81 1.42 -9.62 1.16
C ALA A 81 2.18 -8.65 0.24
N GLY A 82 1.90 -7.34 0.33
CA GLY A 82 2.61 -6.32 -0.41
C GLY A 82 4.11 -6.28 -0.12
N GLN A 83 4.50 -6.31 1.15
CA GLN A 83 5.91 -6.35 1.57
C GLN A 83 6.65 -7.59 1.06
N ARG A 84 6.00 -8.77 1.04
CA ARG A 84 6.60 -9.98 0.47
C ARG A 84 6.79 -9.87 -1.04
N ALA A 85 5.81 -9.30 -1.75
CA ALA A 85 5.91 -9.08 -3.18
C ALA A 85 7.05 -8.09 -3.52
N GLU A 86 7.17 -7.00 -2.77
CA GLU A 86 8.24 -6.02 -2.93
C GLU A 86 9.62 -6.64 -2.65
N ALA A 87 9.76 -7.40 -1.57
CA ALA A 87 11.01 -8.09 -1.24
C ALA A 87 11.43 -9.06 -2.36
N GLY A 88 10.49 -9.86 -2.88
CA GLY A 88 10.76 -10.78 -3.99
C GLY A 88 11.13 -10.06 -5.29
N TYR A 89 10.56 -8.88 -5.54
CA TYR A 89 10.91 -8.05 -6.69
C TYR A 89 12.32 -7.45 -6.56
N LEU A 90 12.67 -6.92 -5.39
CA LEU A 90 14.00 -6.37 -5.12
C LEU A 90 15.10 -7.45 -5.22
N GLU A 91 14.83 -8.66 -4.73
CA GLU A 91 15.75 -9.79 -4.87
C GLU A 91 15.98 -10.16 -6.34
N GLN A 92 14.92 -10.18 -7.16
CA GLN A 92 15.04 -10.44 -8.59
C GLN A 92 15.87 -9.36 -9.30
N ILE A 93 15.70 -8.08 -8.94
CA ILE A 93 16.53 -6.98 -9.46
C ILE A 93 17.99 -7.21 -9.10
N ALA A 94 18.29 -7.45 -7.82
CA ALA A 94 19.66 -7.66 -7.36
C ALA A 94 20.33 -8.87 -8.05
N GLN A 95 19.58 -9.97 -8.24
CA GLN A 95 20.06 -11.15 -8.95
C GLN A 95 20.32 -10.86 -10.45
N LEU A 96 19.49 -10.03 -11.08
CA LEU A 96 19.69 -9.63 -12.47
C LEU A 96 20.90 -8.71 -12.63
N GLU A 97 21.08 -7.73 -11.74
CA GLU A 97 22.25 -6.84 -11.73
C GLU A 97 23.55 -7.60 -11.51
N SER A 98 23.58 -8.52 -10.55
CA SER A 98 24.75 -9.36 -10.28
C SER A 98 25.12 -10.21 -11.50
N ARG A 99 24.12 -10.87 -12.13
CA ARG A 99 24.34 -11.62 -13.37
C ARG A 99 24.85 -10.73 -14.50
N ASN A 100 24.31 -9.53 -14.66
CA ASN A 100 24.79 -8.60 -15.67
C ASN A 100 26.24 -8.17 -15.41
N LYS A 101 26.62 -7.89 -14.16
CA LYS A 101 28.02 -7.59 -13.80
C LYS A 101 28.96 -8.76 -14.09
N GLN A 102 28.54 -9.99 -13.75
CA GLN A 102 29.31 -11.20 -14.05
C GLN A 102 29.50 -11.39 -15.56
N LEU A 103 28.42 -11.26 -16.33
CA LEU A 103 28.46 -11.34 -17.78
C LEU A 103 29.37 -10.26 -18.36
N GLN A 104 29.30 -9.03 -17.86
CA GLN A 104 30.18 -7.95 -18.29
C GLN A 104 31.64 -8.25 -17.97
N GLY A 105 31.94 -8.83 -16.81
CA GLY A 105 33.27 -9.34 -16.47
C GLY A 105 33.77 -10.40 -17.45
N GLN A 106 32.93 -11.38 -17.78
CA GLN A 106 33.24 -12.42 -18.77
C GLN A 106 33.48 -11.84 -20.16
N ILE A 107 32.69 -10.84 -20.60
CA ILE A 107 32.92 -10.13 -21.86
C ILE A 107 34.37 -9.67 -21.91
N ASN A 108 34.83 -8.97 -20.87
CA ASN A 108 36.15 -8.38 -20.95
C ASN A 108 37.33 -9.32 -20.69
N ASP A 109 37.07 -10.54 -20.24
CA ASP A 109 38.03 -11.64 -20.36
C ASP A 109 38.10 -12.19 -21.80
N VAL A 110 36.95 -12.46 -22.44
CA VAL A 110 36.91 -13.10 -23.78
C VAL A 110 37.24 -12.17 -24.95
N THR A 111 37.14 -10.85 -24.77
CA THR A 111 37.40 -9.88 -25.85
C THR A 111 38.79 -9.24 -25.80
N GLN A 112 39.60 -9.50 -24.78
CA GLN A 112 40.93 -8.87 -24.65
C GLN A 112 42.07 -9.72 -25.22
N ARG A 113 41.97 -11.05 -25.11
CA ARG A 113 43.01 -11.97 -25.55
C ARG A 113 42.42 -13.28 -26.03
N TRP A 114 43.07 -13.88 -27.01
CA TRP A 114 42.81 -15.27 -27.40
C TRP A 114 44.03 -16.13 -27.08
N ILE A 115 43.80 -17.40 -26.81
CA ILE A 115 44.85 -18.38 -26.49
C ILE A 115 44.94 -19.35 -27.66
N ASP A 116 46.14 -19.55 -28.20
CA ASP A 116 46.37 -20.54 -29.26
C ASP A 116 46.41 -21.98 -28.72
N GLU A 117 46.42 -22.96 -29.64
CA GLU A 117 46.48 -24.39 -29.29
C GLU A 117 47.70 -24.78 -28.45
N LYS A 118 48.71 -23.90 -28.36
CA LYS A 118 49.95 -24.07 -27.59
C LYS A 118 49.93 -23.30 -26.26
N GLY A 119 48.80 -22.69 -25.90
CA GLY A 119 48.63 -21.98 -24.63
C GLY A 119 49.17 -20.55 -24.61
N LYS A 120 49.58 -19.98 -25.76
CA LYS A 120 50.13 -18.61 -25.82
C LYS A 120 49.02 -17.58 -26.02
N SER A 121 49.05 -16.52 -25.22
CA SER A 121 48.11 -15.39 -25.28
C SER A 121 48.49 -14.41 -26.40
N HIS A 122 47.50 -13.99 -27.19
CA HIS A 122 47.63 -13.02 -28.27
C HIS A 122 46.53 -11.93 -28.15
N PRO A 123 46.81 -10.66 -28.50
CA PRO A 123 45.79 -9.62 -28.50
C PRO A 123 44.76 -9.86 -29.61
N ILE A 124 43.51 -9.46 -29.37
CA ILE A 124 42.44 -9.49 -30.38
C ILE A 124 42.40 -8.12 -31.07
N GLU A 125 42.70 -8.08 -32.38
CA GLU A 125 42.46 -6.91 -33.22
C GLU A 125 41.17 -7.13 -34.03
N CYS A 126 40.06 -6.56 -33.56
CA CYS A 126 38.77 -6.59 -34.25
C CYS A 126 38.34 -5.15 -34.52
N VAL A 127 38.35 -4.75 -35.79
CA VAL A 127 37.95 -3.40 -36.22
C VAL A 127 36.56 -3.46 -36.83
N PHE A 128 35.60 -2.77 -36.21
CA PHE A 128 34.28 -2.58 -36.79
C PHE A 128 34.25 -1.29 -37.60
N THR A 129 33.77 -1.40 -38.85
CA THR A 129 33.64 -0.23 -39.71
C THR A 129 32.43 0.61 -39.33
N ARG A 130 32.44 1.91 -39.64
CA ARG A 130 31.28 2.80 -39.44
C ARG A 130 30.03 2.28 -40.15
N GLY A 131 30.20 1.67 -41.33
CA GLY A 131 29.13 1.02 -42.08
C GLY A 131 28.54 -0.19 -41.36
N PHE A 132 29.37 -1.03 -40.73
CA PHE A 132 28.90 -2.15 -39.91
C PHE A 132 28.07 -1.65 -38.72
N VAL A 133 28.58 -0.69 -37.96
CA VAL A 133 27.88 -0.15 -36.77
C VAL A 133 26.56 0.50 -37.15
N ARG A 134 26.50 1.21 -38.29
CA ARG A 134 25.24 1.77 -38.79
C ARG A 134 24.23 0.66 -39.10
N GLN A 135 24.64 -0.39 -39.82
CA GLN A 135 23.74 -1.50 -40.13
C GLN A 135 23.28 -2.26 -38.87
N TYR A 136 24.17 -2.41 -37.89
CA TYR A 136 23.87 -3.00 -36.59
C TYR A 136 22.81 -2.17 -35.82
N ASN A 137 23.01 -0.86 -35.73
CA ASN A 137 22.05 0.05 -35.09
C ASN A 137 20.71 0.10 -35.83
N ALA A 138 20.72 0.07 -37.17
CA ALA A 138 19.52 -0.03 -37.99
C ALA A 138 18.70 -1.29 -37.65
N ALA A 139 19.38 -2.44 -37.52
CA ALA A 139 18.74 -3.71 -37.19
C ALA A 139 18.14 -3.72 -35.78
N LEU A 140 18.73 -2.97 -34.85
CA LEU A 140 18.18 -2.74 -33.50
C LEU A 140 17.08 -1.66 -33.47
N GLY A 141 16.81 -1.00 -34.59
CA GLY A 141 15.77 0.01 -34.73
C GLY A 141 16.17 1.40 -34.24
N TYR A 142 17.47 1.72 -34.16
CA TYR A 142 17.96 3.06 -33.75
C TYR A 142 18.07 4.08 -34.90
N ASP A 143 17.84 3.66 -36.15
CA ASP A 143 17.98 4.52 -37.34
C ASP A 143 16.74 5.39 -37.63
N ASN A 144 15.67 5.26 -36.85
CA ASN A 144 14.47 6.07 -36.98
C ASN A 144 14.63 7.38 -36.19
N ALA A 145 15.05 8.44 -36.90
CA ALA A 145 14.95 9.83 -36.44
C ALA A 145 13.49 10.33 -36.26
N SER A 146 12.55 9.43 -35.93
CA SER A 146 11.12 9.66 -35.72
C SER A 146 10.62 8.82 -34.54
N VAL A 147 11.30 8.86 -33.40
CA VAL A 147 10.67 8.56 -32.11
C VAL A 147 10.55 9.87 -31.34
N ASP A 148 9.69 10.75 -31.88
CA ASP A 148 8.94 11.68 -31.06
C ASP A 148 7.83 10.87 -30.39
N THR A 149 8.06 10.41 -29.16
CA THR A 149 7.05 10.26 -28.10
C THR A 149 7.73 9.77 -26.82
N GLY A 150 8.02 10.73 -25.94
CA GLY A 150 8.12 10.62 -24.48
C GLY A 150 8.42 9.27 -23.84
N HIS A 151 9.71 8.97 -23.65
CA HIS A 151 10.20 8.42 -22.38
C HIS A 151 11.69 8.76 -22.25
N SER A 152 11.98 9.83 -21.53
CA SER A 152 13.35 10.17 -21.16
C SER A 152 13.79 9.24 -20.03
N ASP A 153 14.30 8.06 -20.38
CA ASP A 153 15.15 7.29 -19.49
C ASP A 153 16.55 7.19 -20.10
N SER A 154 17.46 7.86 -19.41
CA SER A 154 18.86 8.04 -19.74
C SER A 154 19.61 6.71 -19.82
N VAL A 155 20.06 6.34 -21.01
CA VAL A 155 21.33 5.61 -21.17
C VAL A 155 22.13 6.37 -22.21
N ALA A 156 22.79 7.43 -21.74
CA ALA A 156 23.82 8.11 -22.48
C ALA A 156 24.98 7.14 -22.69
N ALA A 157 25.19 6.74 -23.95
CA ALA A 157 26.46 6.17 -24.39
C ALA A 157 27.55 7.21 -24.10
N ALA A 158 28.33 6.98 -23.05
CA ALA A 158 29.52 7.76 -22.77
C ALA A 158 30.60 7.38 -23.79
N GLY A 159 30.81 8.24 -24.80
CA GLY A 159 31.84 8.04 -25.82
C GLY A 159 31.88 9.10 -26.93
N THR A 160 32.28 10.32 -26.58
CA THR A 160 33.01 11.29 -27.43
C THR A 160 32.31 11.93 -28.65
N ARG A 161 31.91 13.19 -28.43
CA ARG A 161 31.75 14.36 -29.33
C ARG A 161 32.36 14.27 -30.74
N SER A 162 31.52 14.39 -31.78
CA SER A 162 31.60 15.40 -32.87
C SER A 162 30.36 15.23 -33.77
N GLY A 163 29.42 16.18 -33.81
CA GLY A 163 29.44 17.24 -34.82
C GLY A 163 28.46 16.93 -35.96
N THR A 164 27.40 17.74 -36.05
CA THR A 164 26.41 17.87 -37.14
C THR A 164 26.89 17.54 -38.56
N ALA A 165 26.15 16.70 -39.29
CA ALA A 165 25.88 16.90 -40.71
C ALA A 165 24.69 16.03 -41.18
N THR A 166 23.53 16.68 -41.28
CA THR A 166 22.39 16.25 -42.08
C THR A 166 22.83 16.06 -43.54
N GLY A 167 22.62 14.88 -44.11
CA GLY A 167 22.40 14.71 -45.55
C GLY A 167 23.58 14.88 -46.52
N GLN A 168 24.66 14.11 -46.38
CA GLN A 168 25.63 13.91 -47.47
C GLN A 168 25.88 12.41 -47.67
N PRO A 169 25.84 11.87 -48.92
CA PRO A 169 26.09 10.46 -49.14
C PRO A 169 27.53 10.15 -48.71
N GLU A 170 27.69 9.43 -47.60
CA GLU A 170 28.99 8.93 -47.19
C GLU A 170 29.65 8.22 -48.37
N THR A 171 30.83 8.67 -48.78
CA THR A 171 31.64 7.96 -49.77
C THR A 171 31.92 6.54 -49.25
N THR A 172 32.07 5.57 -50.16
CA THR A 172 32.36 4.17 -49.81
C THR A 172 33.50 4.06 -48.80
N ASP A 173 34.54 4.88 -48.96
CA ASP A 173 35.70 4.91 -48.07
C ASP A 173 35.40 5.44 -46.67
N THR A 174 34.42 6.33 -46.51
CA THR A 174 34.03 6.86 -45.19
C THR A 174 33.34 5.79 -44.34
N ARG A 175 32.55 4.91 -44.98
CA ARG A 175 31.88 3.78 -44.33
C ARG A 175 32.84 2.68 -43.87
N LEU A 176 33.98 2.54 -44.54
CA LEU A 176 34.99 1.54 -44.23
C LEU A 176 35.99 2.00 -43.15
N ARG A 177 35.90 3.25 -42.69
CA ARG A 177 36.73 3.75 -41.59
C ARG A 177 36.38 3.04 -40.28
N ASP A 178 37.36 2.98 -39.40
CA ASP A 178 37.19 2.54 -38.02
C ASP A 178 36.06 3.37 -37.36
N SER A 179 35.14 2.66 -36.72
CA SER A 179 34.03 3.24 -35.98
C SER A 179 34.41 3.64 -34.55
N GLY A 180 35.52 3.12 -34.03
CA GLY A 180 35.88 3.22 -32.61
C GLY A 180 35.04 2.33 -31.70
N VAL A 181 34.12 1.53 -32.25
CA VAL A 181 33.34 0.53 -31.52
C VAL A 181 34.15 -0.75 -31.43
N SER A 182 34.30 -1.28 -30.23
CA SER A 182 35.01 -2.53 -29.95
C SER A 182 34.08 -3.74 -29.89
N GLN A 183 34.64 -4.94 -29.93
CA GLN A 183 33.88 -6.19 -29.74
C GLN A 183 33.17 -6.24 -28.38
N ARG A 184 33.79 -5.62 -27.37
CA ARG A 184 33.19 -5.46 -26.04
C ARG A 184 31.91 -4.64 -26.09
N ASP A 185 31.89 -3.56 -26.86
CA ASP A 185 30.74 -2.65 -26.93
C ASP A 185 29.54 -3.33 -27.60
N VAL A 186 29.78 -4.06 -28.70
CA VAL A 186 28.73 -4.85 -29.38
C VAL A 186 28.19 -5.94 -28.44
N LEU A 187 29.07 -6.68 -27.77
CA LEU A 187 28.64 -7.77 -26.89
C LEU A 187 27.92 -7.25 -25.64
N ALA A 188 28.36 -6.13 -25.06
CA ALA A 188 27.68 -5.48 -23.95
C ALA A 188 26.26 -5.03 -24.36
N ASN A 189 26.12 -4.41 -25.53
CA ASN A 189 24.83 -3.99 -26.05
C ASN A 189 23.85 -5.17 -26.24
N ILE A 190 24.31 -6.31 -26.77
CA ILE A 190 23.49 -7.53 -26.91
C ILE A 190 23.06 -8.06 -25.54
N ILE A 191 23.96 -8.11 -24.55
CA ILE A 191 23.64 -8.60 -23.20
C ILE A 191 22.61 -7.70 -22.53
N ASP A 192 22.76 -6.38 -22.64
CA ASP A 192 21.83 -5.42 -22.08
C ASP A 192 20.45 -5.52 -22.75
N ASN A 193 20.40 -5.63 -24.08
CA ASN A 193 19.16 -5.83 -24.82
C ASN A 193 18.46 -7.15 -24.44
N ALA A 194 19.21 -8.25 -24.31
CA ALA A 194 18.69 -9.52 -23.83
C ALA A 194 18.19 -9.44 -22.37
N GLY A 195 18.85 -8.64 -21.53
CA GLY A 195 18.40 -8.30 -20.19
C GLY A 195 17.06 -7.59 -20.18
N GLN A 196 16.89 -6.57 -21.05
CA GLN A 196 15.63 -5.86 -21.22
C GLN A 196 14.50 -6.79 -21.71
N CYS A 197 14.76 -7.61 -22.72
CA CYS A 197 13.79 -8.59 -23.22
C CYS A 197 13.32 -9.57 -22.12
N ARG A 198 14.24 -10.02 -21.24
CA ARG A 198 13.89 -10.86 -20.09
C ARG A 198 13.03 -10.12 -19.07
N ARG A 199 13.34 -8.86 -18.77
CA ARG A 199 12.51 -8.04 -17.87
C ARG A 199 11.10 -7.84 -18.42
N TRP A 200 10.97 -7.48 -19.70
CA TRP A 200 9.65 -7.32 -20.33
C TRP A 200 8.86 -8.62 -20.34
N ARG A 201 9.51 -9.76 -20.62
CA ARG A 201 8.84 -11.07 -20.55
C ARG A 201 8.30 -11.37 -19.14
N ASN A 202 9.09 -11.10 -18.11
CA ASN A 202 8.67 -11.30 -16.72
C ASN A 202 7.50 -10.37 -16.35
N GLN A 203 7.54 -9.10 -16.78
CA GLN A 203 6.44 -8.15 -16.56
C GLN A 203 5.15 -8.58 -17.26
N ILE A 204 5.23 -9.02 -18.52
CA ILE A 204 4.06 -9.51 -19.27
C ILE A 204 3.47 -10.76 -18.61
N ASN A 205 4.31 -11.71 -18.20
CA ASN A 205 3.84 -12.92 -17.52
C ASN A 205 3.18 -12.59 -16.17
N ALA A 206 3.76 -11.67 -15.39
CA ALA A 206 3.15 -11.23 -14.13
C ALA A 206 1.76 -10.60 -14.35
N LEU A 207 1.58 -9.81 -15.41
CA LEU A 207 0.27 -9.23 -15.76
C LEU A 207 -0.74 -10.29 -16.22
N LEU A 208 -0.29 -11.32 -16.95
CA LEU A 208 -1.15 -12.44 -17.33
C LEU A 208 -1.58 -13.26 -16.11
N ASP A 209 -0.64 -13.58 -15.22
CA ASP A 209 -0.91 -14.34 -14.01
C ASP A 209 -1.90 -13.60 -13.08
N GLU A 210 -1.78 -12.27 -12.99
CA GLU A 210 -2.75 -11.43 -12.26
C GLU A 210 -4.14 -11.47 -12.92
N ARG A 211 -4.23 -11.36 -14.25
CA ARG A 211 -5.50 -11.42 -14.99
C ARG A 211 -6.18 -12.79 -14.88
N GLU A 212 -5.43 -13.88 -14.98
CA GLU A 212 -5.94 -15.25 -14.86
C GLU A 212 -6.32 -15.60 -13.41
N GLY A 213 -5.57 -15.08 -12.43
CA GLY A 213 -5.88 -15.19 -11.01
C GLY A 213 -7.16 -14.45 -10.61
N LEU A 214 -7.46 -13.33 -11.26
CA LEU A 214 -8.68 -12.54 -11.04
C LEU A 214 -9.94 -13.11 -11.72
N GLN A 215 -9.80 -14.09 -12.62
CA GLN A 215 -10.93 -14.75 -13.31
C GLN A 215 -11.44 -16.02 -12.59
N LYS A 216 -10.85 -16.40 -11.45
CA LYS A 216 -11.32 -17.48 -10.57
C LYS A 216 -12.03 -16.91 -9.34
#